data_AF-A0A382EET6-F1
#
_entry.id   AF-A0A382EET6-F1
#
_cell.length_a   1.000
_cell.length_b   1.000
_cell.length_c   1.000
_cell.angle_alpha   90.00
_cell.angle_beta   90.00
_cell.angle_gamma   90.00
#
_symmetry.space_group_name_H-M   'P 1'
#
loop_
_entity.id
_entity.type
_entity.pdbx_description
1 polymer ?
#
loop_
_entity_poly.entity_id
_entity_poly.type
_entity_poly.pdbx_seq_one_letter_code
_entity_poly.pdbx_strand_id
1 'polypeptide(L)'
;MKRLLIISIIFSCAIVFSQSESRVVTPPYWGTIFVDPDIITEDDVTTFIDAPYAGQGMRTMFDRRVNGWITVNAYLFNATFDDSLTSEIQVNPEFGSSDTAFVYAERYGIEIGRLPTVLRDDVETVWIHQGTQPFGGGNNNLLIHTGQALDYIDDGILEEALIHEAAHTSLDSDHASSAGWLSAQTIDGEFISTYAQDNPTQEDIAESFLLYLAIRYRSDRITQSTYQTITQTIPNRIQYFDDQSFNMYPTSLPVVANPLSDITVNEDAPNITLGDLKNVFLDVDEELIYSHVVNDTGMVFVSVTNDTVTLQFLADANGSTEIIFTATNPLISASVSDTMIVTILPVNDLPLSFSLNEQDSVYITVANFASDSIVFTWGESSDVDEDVLTYQFTASLMVNWQVIAEYDSSSLTGRIMKIDHQSVFDEIFAAQAMLAGIVWNVSVTDGVAEVTSENGTIILGINASAAVLTVNEKLLPEVFALHQNYPNPFNPVTALRYDLPENGLVTITIYDMLGRKVRTILNQQQDPGYKSLIWDATN
;
A
#
# COMPACT_ATOMS: atom_id res chain seq x y z
N MET A 1 -16.55 24.97 -61.26
CA MET A 1 -17.95 24.47 -61.13
C MET A 1 -17.90 23.01 -60.70
N LYS A 2 -18.01 22.75 -59.39
CA LYS A 2 -18.17 21.39 -58.84
C LYS A 2 -19.64 21.00 -59.05
N ARG A 3 -19.91 19.92 -59.78
CA ARG A 3 -21.26 19.31 -59.85
C ARG A 3 -21.34 18.21 -58.80
N LEU A 4 -22.24 18.43 -57.85
CA LEU A 4 -22.61 17.51 -56.77
C LEU A 4 -23.37 16.33 -57.39
N LEU A 5 -22.92 15.10 -57.17
CA LEU A 5 -23.67 13.88 -57.46
C LEU A 5 -24.27 13.38 -56.13
N ILE A 6 -25.59 13.42 -56.03
CA ILE A 6 -26.36 12.86 -54.91
C ILE A 6 -26.59 11.38 -55.21
N ILE A 7 -26.09 10.50 -54.36
CA ILE A 7 -26.38 9.06 -54.38
C ILE A 7 -27.36 8.80 -53.23
N SER A 8 -28.61 8.43 -53.57
CA SER A 8 -29.59 7.88 -52.62
C SER A 8 -29.31 6.40 -52.40
N ILE A 9 -29.20 6.00 -51.14
CA ILE A 9 -29.15 4.59 -50.71
C ILE A 9 -30.52 4.26 -50.13
N ILE A 10 -31.23 3.34 -50.79
CA ILE A 10 -32.49 2.76 -50.33
C ILE A 10 -32.14 1.53 -49.50
N PHE A 11 -32.46 1.53 -48.21
CA PHE A 11 -32.40 0.32 -47.38
C PHE A 11 -33.67 -0.51 -47.61
N SER A 12 -33.52 -1.69 -48.19
CA SER A 12 -34.56 -2.71 -48.24
C SER A 12 -34.61 -3.43 -46.90
N CYS A 13 -35.64 -3.14 -46.09
CA CYS A 13 -35.95 -3.89 -44.87
C CYS A 13 -36.56 -5.25 -45.25
N ALA A 14 -35.77 -6.32 -45.14
CA ALA A 14 -36.28 -7.68 -45.12
C ALA A 14 -36.68 -8.00 -43.68
N ILE A 15 -37.99 -7.99 -43.41
CA ILE A 15 -38.54 -8.56 -42.17
C ILE A 15 -38.35 -10.06 -42.27
N VAL A 16 -37.31 -10.58 -41.63
CA VAL A 16 -37.17 -12.01 -41.37
C VAL A 16 -38.02 -12.30 -40.15
N PHE A 17 -39.17 -12.94 -40.36
CA PHE A 17 -39.84 -13.65 -39.28
C PHE A 17 -38.94 -14.82 -38.89
N SER A 18 -38.11 -14.62 -37.87
CA SER A 18 -37.49 -15.71 -37.12
C SER A 18 -38.63 -16.43 -36.41
N GLN A 19 -39.05 -17.59 -36.91
CA GLN A 19 -39.71 -18.55 -36.06
C GLN A 19 -38.75 -18.85 -34.92
N SER A 20 -39.13 -18.55 -33.69
CA SER A 20 -38.44 -19.06 -32.51
C SER A 20 -38.65 -20.57 -32.49
N GLU A 21 -37.75 -21.32 -33.12
CA GLU A 21 -37.52 -22.69 -32.70
C GLU A 21 -37.11 -22.62 -31.24
N SER A 22 -37.98 -23.11 -30.34
CA SER A 22 -37.62 -23.36 -28.96
C SER A 22 -36.44 -24.33 -28.97
N ARG A 23 -35.22 -23.81 -28.80
CA ARG A 23 -34.09 -24.67 -28.46
C ARG A 23 -34.46 -25.31 -27.14
N VAL A 24 -34.71 -26.61 -27.15
CA VAL A 24 -34.70 -27.40 -25.91
C VAL A 24 -33.24 -27.37 -25.48
N VAL A 25 -32.89 -26.45 -24.59
CA VAL A 25 -31.57 -26.44 -23.98
C VAL A 25 -31.60 -27.49 -22.88
N THR A 26 -30.74 -28.50 -23.03
CA THR A 26 -30.58 -29.54 -22.03
C THR A 26 -29.85 -28.93 -20.83
N PRO A 27 -30.41 -29.01 -19.62
CA PRO A 27 -29.73 -28.58 -18.41
C PRO A 27 -28.32 -29.19 -18.30
N PRO A 28 -27.34 -28.47 -17.73
CA PRO A 28 -25.97 -28.95 -17.64
C PRO A 28 -25.81 -30.18 -16.74
N TYR A 29 -26.71 -30.37 -15.77
CA TYR A 29 -26.65 -31.46 -14.81
C TYR A 29 -27.91 -32.34 -14.85
N TRP A 30 -27.78 -33.57 -14.34
CA TRP A 30 -28.94 -34.44 -14.13
C TRP A 30 -29.67 -34.06 -12.84
N GLY A 31 -28.94 -34.01 -11.73
CA GLY A 31 -29.35 -33.48 -10.42
C GLY A 31 -28.13 -32.81 -9.75
N THR A 32 -28.35 -31.84 -8.86
CA THR A 32 -27.25 -31.00 -8.37
C THR A 32 -26.45 -31.61 -7.23
N ILE A 33 -27.02 -32.58 -6.50
CA ILE A 33 -26.31 -33.31 -5.43
C ILE A 33 -25.11 -34.14 -5.93
N PHE A 34 -24.97 -34.33 -7.25
CA PHE A 34 -23.87 -35.09 -7.88
C PHE A 34 -22.84 -34.21 -8.57
N VAL A 35 -22.98 -32.88 -8.48
CA VAL A 35 -22.12 -31.93 -9.21
C VAL A 35 -20.72 -31.88 -8.60
N ASP A 36 -20.66 -31.73 -7.28
CA ASP A 36 -19.44 -31.77 -6.50
C ASP A 36 -19.81 -32.29 -5.10
N PRO A 37 -19.26 -33.43 -4.65
CA PRO A 37 -19.61 -34.04 -3.35
C PRO A 37 -19.01 -33.31 -2.13
N ASP A 38 -18.18 -32.28 -2.35
CA ASP A 38 -17.48 -31.60 -1.26
C ASP A 38 -17.96 -30.14 -1.10
N ILE A 39 -19.23 -29.82 -1.41
CA ILE A 39 -19.74 -28.46 -1.20
C ILE A 39 -19.82 -28.17 0.29
N ILE A 40 -20.38 -29.11 1.07
CA ILE A 40 -20.25 -29.16 2.54
C ILE A 40 -19.66 -30.53 2.90
N THR A 41 -18.78 -30.56 3.88
CA THR A 41 -17.99 -31.75 4.25
C THR A 41 -18.09 -32.05 5.74
N GLU A 42 -17.67 -33.25 6.14
CA GLU A 42 -17.63 -33.63 7.56
C GLU A 42 -16.70 -32.74 8.41
N ASP A 43 -15.76 -32.03 7.78
CA ASP A 43 -14.84 -31.09 8.45
C ASP A 43 -15.47 -29.70 8.68
N ASP A 44 -16.62 -29.40 8.05
CA ASP A 44 -17.32 -28.14 8.31
C ASP A 44 -17.89 -28.09 9.73
N VAL A 45 -17.88 -26.88 10.28
CA VAL A 45 -18.39 -26.61 11.63
C VAL A 45 -19.87 -26.96 11.72
N THR A 46 -20.21 -27.66 12.80
CA THR A 46 -21.59 -27.92 13.18
C THR A 46 -22.02 -26.98 14.29
N THR A 47 -23.21 -26.44 14.16
CA THR A 47 -23.93 -25.68 15.19
C THR A 47 -24.55 -26.60 16.26
N PHE A 48 -24.53 -27.92 16.04
CA PHE A 48 -25.14 -28.90 16.93
C PHE A 48 -24.44 -28.93 18.29
N ILE A 49 -25.22 -28.75 19.36
CA ILE A 49 -24.72 -28.81 20.74
C ILE A 49 -24.89 -30.21 21.33
N ASP A 50 -26.12 -30.71 21.36
CA ASP A 50 -26.50 -32.02 21.92
C ASP A 50 -27.95 -32.36 21.50
N ALA A 51 -28.35 -33.61 21.70
CA ALA A 51 -29.71 -34.12 21.52
C ALA A 51 -30.16 -34.92 22.76
N PRO A 52 -30.40 -34.28 23.93
CA PRO A 52 -30.83 -34.96 25.13
C PRO A 52 -32.07 -35.83 24.91
N TYR A 53 -32.03 -37.05 25.45
CA TYR A 53 -33.13 -38.00 25.38
C TYR A 53 -34.36 -37.48 26.13
N ALA A 54 -35.46 -37.33 25.41
CA ALA A 54 -36.74 -36.80 25.90
C ALA A 54 -37.77 -37.91 26.24
N GLY A 55 -37.40 -39.19 26.09
CA GLY A 55 -38.25 -40.34 26.38
C GLY A 55 -38.81 -41.01 25.12
N GLN A 56 -39.92 -41.73 25.27
CA GLN A 56 -40.66 -42.30 24.15
C GLN A 56 -42.07 -41.72 24.09
N GLY A 57 -42.59 -41.59 22.87
CA GLY A 57 -43.96 -41.15 22.66
C GLY A 57 -44.52 -41.61 21.32
N MET A 58 -45.84 -41.71 21.25
CA MET A 58 -46.53 -41.97 19.98
C MET A 58 -46.32 -40.77 19.06
N ARG A 59 -45.73 -41.02 17.89
CA ARG A 59 -45.52 -40.06 16.80
C ARG A 59 -46.05 -40.64 15.51
N THR A 60 -46.56 -39.75 14.65
CA THR A 60 -46.97 -40.09 13.29
C THR A 60 -45.87 -39.64 12.35
N MET A 61 -45.21 -40.59 11.69
CA MET A 61 -44.05 -40.36 10.84
C MET A 61 -44.36 -40.90 9.44
N PHE A 62 -43.88 -40.24 8.40
CA PHE A 62 -43.98 -40.78 7.05
C PHE A 62 -42.86 -41.81 6.82
N ASP A 63 -43.22 -42.99 6.35
CA ASP A 63 -42.27 -44.07 6.07
C ASP A 63 -42.36 -44.45 4.60
N ARG A 64 -41.31 -44.13 3.84
CA ARG A 64 -41.24 -44.39 2.39
C ARG A 64 -41.27 -45.90 2.09
N ARG A 65 -40.86 -46.77 3.01
CA ARG A 65 -40.86 -48.25 2.79
C ARG A 65 -42.27 -48.81 2.61
N VAL A 66 -43.25 -48.17 3.24
CA VAL A 66 -44.68 -48.49 3.09
C VAL A 66 -45.43 -47.42 2.29
N ASN A 67 -44.72 -46.39 1.85
CA ASN A 67 -45.25 -45.21 1.17
C ASN A 67 -46.48 -44.62 1.89
N GLY A 68 -46.35 -44.39 3.19
CA GLY A 68 -47.48 -43.95 4.01
C GLY A 68 -47.11 -43.53 5.42
N TRP A 69 -48.10 -42.94 6.10
CA TRP A 69 -47.99 -42.52 7.49
C TRP A 69 -48.11 -43.70 8.44
N ILE A 70 -47.16 -43.84 9.35
CA ILE A 70 -47.17 -44.83 10.42
C ILE A 70 -47.26 -44.13 11.76
N THR A 71 -47.87 -44.79 12.75
CA THR A 71 -47.85 -44.30 14.14
C THR A 71 -47.06 -45.28 15.00
N VAL A 72 -45.97 -44.81 15.59
CA VAL A 72 -45.04 -45.64 16.37
C VAL A 72 -44.68 -44.96 17.70
N ASN A 73 -44.30 -45.75 18.70
CA ASN A 73 -43.76 -45.24 19.96
C ASN A 73 -42.27 -44.92 19.78
N ALA A 74 -41.98 -43.78 19.14
CA ALA A 74 -40.62 -43.36 18.77
C ALA A 74 -39.77 -43.02 20.00
N TYR A 75 -38.46 -43.18 19.89
CA TYR A 75 -37.49 -42.57 20.79
C TYR A 75 -37.32 -41.10 20.41
N LEU A 76 -37.40 -40.21 21.38
CA LEU A 76 -37.44 -38.76 21.16
C LEU A 76 -36.17 -38.12 21.73
N PHE A 77 -35.58 -37.22 20.95
CA PHE A 77 -34.41 -36.44 21.35
C PHE A 77 -34.63 -34.98 20.97
N ASN A 78 -34.33 -34.06 21.89
CA ASN A 78 -34.48 -32.63 21.62
C ASN A 78 -33.13 -32.08 21.16
N ALA A 79 -32.90 -32.03 19.85
CA ALA A 79 -31.69 -31.43 19.31
C ALA A 79 -31.67 -29.92 19.56
N THR A 80 -30.53 -29.40 19.99
CA THR A 80 -30.31 -27.96 20.20
C THR A 80 -29.08 -27.50 19.42
N PHE A 81 -29.17 -26.31 18.86
CA PHE A 81 -28.11 -25.66 18.10
C PHE A 81 -27.66 -24.35 18.79
N ASP A 82 -26.44 -23.91 18.55
CA ASP A 82 -25.85 -22.70 19.15
C ASP A 82 -26.44 -21.38 18.62
N ASP A 83 -27.16 -21.42 17.51
CA ASP A 83 -28.01 -20.34 17.00
C ASP A 83 -29.43 -20.31 17.63
N SER A 84 -29.64 -21.07 18.71
CA SER A 84 -30.90 -21.18 19.47
C SER A 84 -32.03 -21.93 18.76
N LEU A 85 -31.80 -22.51 17.59
CA LEU A 85 -32.78 -23.40 16.96
C LEU A 85 -32.89 -24.74 17.72
N THR A 86 -34.03 -25.41 17.55
CA THR A 86 -34.28 -26.74 18.14
C THR A 86 -35.12 -27.60 17.21
N SER A 87 -34.86 -28.90 17.20
CA SER A 87 -35.66 -29.89 16.45
C SER A 87 -35.93 -31.13 17.30
N GLU A 88 -37.13 -31.71 17.20
CA GLU A 88 -37.41 -33.01 17.82
C GLU A 88 -37.00 -34.13 16.86
N ILE A 89 -35.89 -34.82 17.19
CA ILE A 89 -35.47 -36.01 16.46
C ILE A 89 -36.29 -37.21 16.97
N GLN A 90 -37.01 -37.84 16.05
CA GLN A 90 -37.89 -38.97 16.28
C GLN A 90 -37.29 -40.20 15.61
N VAL A 91 -36.74 -41.11 16.42
CA VAL A 91 -36.12 -42.35 15.95
C VAL A 91 -37.11 -43.49 16.09
N ASN A 92 -37.34 -44.23 15.02
CA ASN A 92 -38.27 -45.34 15.00
C ASN A 92 -37.90 -46.41 16.07
N PRO A 93 -38.87 -47.08 16.73
CA PRO A 93 -38.56 -48.12 17.73
C PRO A 93 -37.77 -49.32 17.18
N GLU A 94 -37.71 -49.51 15.87
CA GLU A 94 -36.92 -50.58 15.21
C GLU A 94 -35.41 -50.52 15.50
N PHE A 95 -34.90 -49.41 16.01
CA PHE A 95 -33.52 -49.25 16.48
C PHE A 95 -33.26 -49.91 17.85
N GLY A 96 -34.28 -50.53 18.46
CA GLY A 96 -34.13 -51.46 19.57
C GLY A 96 -34.06 -50.81 20.95
N SER A 97 -33.19 -49.82 21.17
CA SER A 97 -33.03 -49.13 22.47
C SER A 97 -32.81 -47.63 22.32
N SER A 98 -33.02 -46.86 23.39
CA SER A 98 -32.71 -45.43 23.43
C SER A 98 -31.23 -45.15 23.19
N ASP A 99 -30.33 -46.02 23.67
CA ASP A 99 -28.88 -45.84 23.51
C ASP A 99 -28.47 -46.00 22.05
N THR A 100 -29.03 -47.01 21.36
CA THR A 100 -28.80 -47.20 19.92
C THR A 100 -29.44 -46.08 19.10
N ALA A 101 -30.64 -45.63 19.48
CA ALA A 101 -31.32 -44.52 18.82
C ALA A 101 -30.55 -43.20 18.98
N PHE A 102 -29.94 -42.97 20.15
CA PHE A 102 -29.13 -41.78 20.41
C PHE A 102 -27.96 -41.66 19.45
N VAL A 103 -27.27 -42.76 19.11
CA VAL A 103 -26.16 -42.74 18.13
C VAL A 103 -26.59 -42.16 16.78
N TYR A 104 -27.81 -42.48 16.32
CA TYR A 104 -28.33 -41.93 15.07
C TYR A 104 -28.83 -40.48 15.24
N ALA A 105 -29.46 -40.17 16.37
CA ALA A 105 -29.90 -38.81 16.67
C ALA A 105 -28.72 -37.83 16.77
N GLU A 106 -27.65 -38.21 17.45
CA GLU A 106 -26.40 -37.45 17.57
C GLU A 106 -25.74 -37.29 16.19
N ARG A 107 -25.59 -38.40 15.44
CA ARG A 107 -24.98 -38.34 14.11
C ARG A 107 -25.68 -37.36 13.19
N TYR A 108 -26.99 -37.52 12.96
CA TYR A 108 -27.70 -36.63 12.04
C TYR A 108 -27.95 -35.24 12.63
N GLY A 109 -27.95 -35.11 13.96
CA GLY A 109 -27.93 -33.79 14.61
C GLY A 109 -26.68 -33.00 14.20
N ILE A 110 -25.50 -33.65 14.23
CA ILE A 110 -24.23 -33.07 13.75
C ILE A 110 -24.34 -32.67 12.27
N GLU A 111 -24.78 -33.60 11.41
CA GLU A 111 -24.91 -33.33 9.96
C GLU A 111 -25.85 -32.16 9.67
N ILE A 112 -27.03 -32.15 10.30
CA ILE A 112 -27.99 -31.06 10.16
C ILE A 112 -27.38 -29.75 10.66
N GLY A 113 -26.63 -29.78 11.77
CA GLY A 113 -26.00 -28.58 12.32
C GLY A 113 -24.94 -27.94 11.42
N ARG A 114 -24.44 -28.64 10.39
CA ARG A 114 -23.56 -28.05 9.37
C ARG A 114 -24.32 -27.22 8.33
N LEU A 115 -25.64 -27.41 8.23
CA LEU A 115 -26.47 -26.65 7.31
C LEU A 115 -26.59 -25.19 7.79
N PRO A 116 -26.59 -24.22 6.87
CA PRO A 116 -26.89 -22.83 7.18
C PRO A 116 -28.22 -22.69 7.94
N THR A 117 -28.31 -21.73 8.88
CA THR A 117 -29.51 -21.48 9.70
C THR A 117 -30.79 -21.38 8.87
N VAL A 118 -30.75 -20.71 7.70
CA VAL A 118 -31.90 -20.60 6.79
C VAL A 118 -32.47 -21.95 6.35
N LEU A 119 -31.65 -23.01 6.27
CA LEU A 119 -32.10 -24.36 5.93
C LEU A 119 -32.61 -25.16 7.13
N ARG A 120 -32.49 -24.60 8.34
CA ARG A 120 -32.93 -25.21 9.60
C ARG A 120 -34.10 -24.50 10.24
N ASP A 121 -34.37 -23.24 9.87
CA ASP A 121 -35.38 -22.37 10.49
C ASP A 121 -36.75 -23.06 10.65
N ASP A 122 -37.17 -23.82 9.64
CA ASP A 122 -38.46 -24.51 9.61
C ASP A 122 -38.38 -26.01 9.94
N VAL A 123 -37.21 -26.53 10.31
CA VAL A 123 -37.03 -27.96 10.64
C VAL A 123 -37.48 -28.22 12.07
N GLU A 124 -38.78 -28.46 12.26
CA GLU A 124 -39.34 -28.78 13.58
C GLU A 124 -39.04 -30.22 14.02
N THR A 125 -38.98 -31.16 13.07
CA THR A 125 -38.82 -32.59 13.37
C THR A 125 -37.85 -33.30 12.43
N VAL A 126 -37.24 -34.38 12.89
CA VAL A 126 -36.40 -35.26 12.06
C VAL A 126 -36.85 -36.70 12.24
N TRP A 127 -37.23 -37.38 11.16
CA TRP A 127 -37.69 -38.77 11.21
C TRP A 127 -36.59 -39.72 10.77
N ILE A 128 -36.19 -40.63 11.66
CA ILE A 128 -35.13 -41.59 11.39
C ILE A 128 -35.70 -43.01 11.33
N HIS A 129 -35.57 -43.62 10.15
CA HIS A 129 -35.98 -45.00 9.86
C HIS A 129 -34.78 -45.86 9.42
N GLN A 130 -34.90 -47.17 9.59
CA GLN A 130 -34.05 -48.13 8.86
C GLN A 130 -34.50 -48.23 7.41
N GLY A 131 -33.61 -48.59 6.49
CA GLY A 131 -33.94 -48.86 5.08
C GLY A 131 -33.13 -48.02 4.10
N THR A 132 -33.34 -48.27 2.81
CA THR A 132 -32.58 -47.69 1.69
C THR A 132 -33.48 -46.84 0.79
N GLN A 133 -34.44 -46.12 1.38
CA GLN A 133 -35.28 -45.20 0.64
C GLN A 133 -34.63 -43.81 0.64
N PRO A 134 -34.82 -43.00 -0.41
CA PRO A 134 -34.29 -41.64 -0.46
C PRO A 134 -34.68 -40.83 0.78
N PHE A 135 -33.89 -39.80 1.07
CA PHE A 135 -34.25 -38.81 2.08
C PHE A 135 -35.50 -38.03 1.62
N GLY A 136 -36.01 -37.16 2.47
CA GLY A 136 -37.17 -36.33 2.14
C GLY A 136 -37.22 -35.06 2.96
N GLY A 137 -37.64 -33.98 2.34
CA GLY A 137 -37.93 -32.70 2.96
C GLY A 137 -39.39 -32.29 2.86
N GLY A 138 -39.76 -31.26 3.62
CA GLY A 138 -41.09 -30.67 3.65
C GLY A 138 -41.90 -31.05 4.90
N ASN A 139 -43.06 -30.41 5.09
CA ASN A 139 -43.87 -30.53 6.32
C ASN A 139 -43.09 -30.23 7.61
N ASN A 140 -42.18 -29.24 7.56
CA ASN A 140 -41.32 -28.89 8.69
C ASN A 140 -40.49 -30.10 9.20
N ASN A 141 -40.12 -31.00 8.29
CA ASN A 141 -39.48 -32.27 8.62
C ASN A 141 -38.34 -32.64 7.67
N LEU A 142 -37.31 -33.28 8.23
CA LEU A 142 -36.33 -34.06 7.47
C LEU A 142 -36.53 -35.56 7.70
N LEU A 143 -36.67 -36.32 6.63
CA LEU A 143 -36.85 -37.77 6.61
C LEU A 143 -35.55 -38.46 6.21
N ILE A 144 -35.03 -39.31 7.09
CA ILE A 144 -33.75 -39.98 6.94
C ILE A 144 -33.96 -41.50 7.02
N HIS A 145 -33.46 -42.20 5.99
CA HIS A 145 -33.34 -43.66 6.04
C HIS A 145 -31.87 -44.04 6.16
N THR A 146 -31.52 -44.68 7.27
CA THR A 146 -30.12 -44.94 7.66
C THR A 146 -29.35 -45.84 6.71
N GLY A 147 -30.00 -46.69 5.93
CA GLY A 147 -29.35 -47.48 4.89
C GLY A 147 -29.01 -46.65 3.65
N GLN A 148 -29.91 -45.74 3.23
CA GLN A 148 -29.63 -44.80 2.14
C GLN A 148 -28.53 -43.81 2.53
N ALA A 149 -28.48 -43.42 3.81
CA ALA A 149 -27.41 -42.58 4.32
C ALA A 149 -26.04 -43.21 4.10
N LEU A 150 -25.91 -44.54 4.25
CA LEU A 150 -24.65 -45.24 3.98
C LEU A 150 -24.26 -45.13 2.51
N ASP A 151 -25.22 -45.28 1.59
CA ASP A 151 -24.96 -45.10 0.16
C ASP A 151 -24.53 -43.65 -0.13
N TYR A 152 -25.17 -42.66 0.47
CA TYR A 152 -24.77 -41.25 0.32
C TYR A 152 -23.40 -40.94 0.91
N ILE A 153 -23.04 -41.55 2.04
CA ILE A 153 -21.69 -41.42 2.62
C ILE A 153 -20.65 -42.05 1.70
N ASP A 154 -20.93 -43.24 1.16
CA ASP A 154 -20.01 -43.94 0.24
C ASP A 154 -19.81 -43.15 -1.07
N ASP A 155 -20.85 -42.45 -1.53
CA ASP A 155 -20.82 -41.56 -2.69
C ASP A 155 -20.28 -40.14 -2.36
N GLY A 156 -20.13 -39.80 -1.08
CA GLY A 156 -19.68 -38.50 -0.59
C GLY A 156 -20.73 -37.38 -0.71
N ILE A 157 -22.03 -37.68 -0.78
CA ILE A 157 -23.09 -36.70 -1.09
C ILE A 157 -24.13 -36.57 0.04
N LEU A 158 -23.79 -36.98 1.25
CA LEU A 158 -24.75 -36.99 2.37
C LEU A 158 -25.20 -35.56 2.70
N GLU A 159 -24.26 -34.64 2.79
CA GLU A 159 -24.48 -33.24 3.10
C GLU A 159 -25.24 -32.54 1.97
N GLU A 160 -24.89 -32.77 0.71
CA GLU A 160 -25.59 -32.26 -0.47
C GLU A 160 -27.04 -32.73 -0.50
N ALA A 161 -27.29 -34.01 -0.18
CA ALA A 161 -28.63 -34.54 -0.07
C ALA A 161 -29.40 -33.86 1.08
N LEU A 162 -28.77 -33.64 2.23
CA LEU A 162 -29.41 -32.92 3.33
C LEU A 162 -29.72 -31.46 3.00
N ILE A 163 -28.82 -30.75 2.29
CA ILE A 163 -29.06 -29.38 1.80
C ILE A 163 -30.30 -29.35 0.91
N HIS A 164 -30.39 -30.29 -0.04
CA HIS A 164 -31.51 -30.39 -0.97
C HIS A 164 -32.84 -30.58 -0.21
N GLU A 165 -32.90 -31.55 0.70
CA GLU A 165 -34.13 -31.82 1.47
C GLU A 165 -34.45 -30.70 2.48
N ALA A 166 -33.44 -30.05 3.04
CA ALA A 166 -33.63 -28.93 3.93
C ALA A 166 -34.13 -27.68 3.19
N ALA A 167 -33.70 -27.46 1.95
CA ALA A 167 -34.26 -26.41 1.09
C ALA A 167 -35.75 -26.62 0.81
N HIS A 168 -36.20 -27.85 0.55
CA HIS A 168 -37.63 -28.14 0.48
C HIS A 168 -38.37 -27.82 1.78
N THR A 169 -37.71 -28.05 2.92
CA THR A 169 -38.32 -27.88 4.23
C THR A 169 -38.46 -26.42 4.62
N SER A 170 -37.46 -25.59 4.34
CA SER A 170 -37.36 -24.23 4.86
C SER A 170 -37.49 -23.13 3.82
N LEU A 171 -37.45 -23.44 2.51
CA LEU A 171 -37.53 -22.42 1.46
C LEU A 171 -38.78 -22.52 0.60
N ASP A 172 -39.28 -23.73 0.33
CA ASP A 172 -40.33 -23.91 -0.68
C ASP A 172 -41.63 -23.16 -0.37
N SER A 173 -42.08 -23.17 0.89
CA SER A 173 -43.35 -22.52 1.29
C SER A 173 -43.37 -21.04 0.98
N ASP A 174 -42.23 -20.38 1.16
CA ASP A 174 -42.09 -18.93 1.10
C ASP A 174 -41.65 -18.46 -0.29
N HIS A 175 -40.81 -19.26 -0.97
CA HIS A 175 -40.11 -18.84 -2.16
C HIS A 175 -40.62 -19.49 -3.46
N ALA A 176 -41.00 -20.77 -3.46
CA ALA A 176 -41.26 -21.53 -4.70
C ALA A 176 -42.40 -20.95 -5.55
N SER A 177 -43.39 -20.35 -4.89
CA SER A 177 -44.52 -19.68 -5.57
C SER A 177 -44.41 -18.16 -5.60
N SER A 178 -43.32 -17.59 -5.09
CA SER A 178 -43.14 -16.14 -5.01
C SER A 178 -42.97 -15.51 -6.40
N ALA A 179 -43.48 -14.29 -6.56
CA ALA A 179 -43.39 -13.57 -7.84
C ALA A 179 -41.93 -13.30 -8.26
N GLY A 180 -41.03 -13.06 -7.29
CA GLY A 180 -39.61 -12.86 -7.56
C GLY A 180 -38.93 -14.12 -8.10
N TRP A 181 -39.18 -15.28 -7.47
CA TRP A 181 -38.61 -16.55 -7.91
C TRP A 181 -39.09 -16.94 -9.31
N LEU A 182 -40.40 -16.88 -9.54
CA LEU A 182 -40.99 -17.20 -10.85
C LEU A 182 -40.48 -16.25 -11.95
N SER A 183 -40.23 -14.98 -11.62
CA SER A 183 -39.61 -14.03 -12.54
C SER A 183 -38.16 -14.42 -12.85
N ALA A 184 -37.36 -14.77 -11.84
CA ALA A 184 -35.98 -15.21 -12.03
C ALA A 184 -35.90 -16.48 -12.90
N GLN A 185 -36.72 -17.49 -12.58
CA GLN A 185 -36.87 -18.72 -13.38
C GLN A 185 -37.23 -18.40 -14.85
N THR A 186 -38.14 -17.47 -15.09
CA THR A 186 -38.55 -17.07 -16.45
C THR A 186 -37.44 -16.35 -17.22
N ILE A 187 -36.66 -15.50 -16.54
CA ILE A 187 -35.60 -14.70 -17.18
C ILE A 187 -34.40 -15.59 -17.53
N ASP A 188 -34.00 -16.49 -16.64
CA ASP A 188 -32.93 -17.46 -16.93
C ASP A 188 -33.31 -18.34 -18.12
N GLY A 189 -34.58 -18.75 -18.21
CA GLY A 189 -35.11 -19.54 -19.33
C GLY A 189 -34.58 -20.98 -19.42
N GLU A 190 -33.52 -21.29 -18.67
CA GLU A 190 -32.90 -22.60 -18.51
C GLU A 190 -32.96 -23.04 -17.03
N PHE A 191 -32.88 -24.36 -16.83
CA PHE A 191 -32.80 -24.98 -15.51
C PHE A 191 -31.40 -25.53 -15.31
N ILE A 192 -30.95 -25.53 -14.05
CA ILE A 192 -29.61 -25.99 -13.71
C ILE A 192 -29.46 -27.52 -13.80
N SER A 193 -30.55 -28.25 -13.57
CA SER A 193 -30.60 -29.70 -13.69
C SER A 193 -31.84 -30.19 -14.44
N THR A 194 -31.75 -31.40 -14.98
CA THR A 194 -32.88 -32.07 -15.63
C THR A 194 -33.97 -32.38 -14.59
N TYR A 195 -33.57 -32.71 -13.36
CA TYR A 195 -34.48 -32.95 -12.25
C TYR A 195 -35.33 -31.72 -11.91
N ALA A 196 -34.69 -30.54 -11.84
CA ALA A 196 -35.38 -29.25 -11.70
C ALA A 196 -36.28 -28.93 -12.89
N GLN A 197 -35.82 -29.19 -14.12
CA GLN A 197 -36.60 -28.96 -15.34
C GLN A 197 -37.87 -29.79 -15.40
N ASP A 198 -37.81 -31.06 -14.98
CA ASP A 198 -38.94 -31.99 -15.00
C ASP A 198 -39.97 -31.67 -13.90
N ASN A 199 -39.54 -31.04 -12.80
CA ASN A 199 -40.38 -30.72 -11.63
C ASN A 199 -40.18 -29.25 -11.16
N PRO A 200 -40.45 -28.26 -12.02
CA PRO A 200 -39.98 -26.87 -11.84
C PRO A 200 -40.63 -26.10 -10.68
N THR A 201 -41.75 -26.60 -10.15
CA THR A 201 -42.45 -26.00 -9.01
C THR A 201 -42.07 -26.64 -7.68
N GLN A 202 -41.33 -27.76 -7.70
CA GLN A 202 -40.95 -28.52 -6.52
C GLN A 202 -39.42 -28.52 -6.37
N GLU A 203 -38.69 -28.85 -7.43
CA GLU A 203 -37.26 -29.17 -7.34
C GLU A 203 -36.33 -27.99 -7.64
N ASP A 204 -36.82 -26.95 -8.31
CA ASP A 204 -35.95 -25.89 -8.82
C ASP A 204 -35.26 -25.07 -7.72
N ILE A 205 -35.91 -24.84 -6.58
CA ILE A 205 -35.29 -24.15 -5.43
C ILE A 205 -34.22 -25.03 -4.80
N ALA A 206 -34.56 -26.27 -4.43
CA ALA A 206 -33.63 -27.19 -3.79
C ALA A 206 -32.38 -27.43 -4.64
N GLU A 207 -32.58 -27.66 -5.94
CA GLU A 207 -31.49 -27.87 -6.89
C GLU A 207 -30.62 -26.61 -7.08
N SER A 208 -31.24 -25.42 -7.11
CA SER A 208 -30.52 -24.16 -7.29
C SER A 208 -29.80 -23.68 -6.03
N PHE A 209 -30.38 -23.90 -4.84
CA PHE A 209 -29.83 -23.40 -3.58
C PHE A 209 -28.52 -24.10 -3.21
N LEU A 210 -28.40 -25.40 -3.48
CA LEU A 210 -27.15 -26.12 -3.29
C LEU A 210 -26.00 -25.48 -4.10
N LEU A 211 -26.26 -25.14 -5.36
CA LEU A 211 -25.24 -24.50 -6.21
C LEU A 211 -25.03 -23.02 -5.87
N TYR A 212 -26.03 -22.36 -5.30
CA TYR A 212 -25.87 -21.03 -4.70
C TYR A 212 -24.87 -21.06 -3.53
N LEU A 213 -24.96 -22.06 -2.63
CA LEU A 213 -23.97 -22.28 -1.58
C LEU A 213 -22.56 -22.46 -2.16
N ALA A 214 -22.45 -23.32 -3.18
CA ALA A 214 -21.18 -23.58 -3.85
C ALA A 214 -20.53 -22.31 -4.43
N ILE A 215 -21.28 -21.44 -5.12
CA ILE A 215 -20.66 -20.25 -5.76
C ILE A 215 -20.46 -19.07 -4.81
N ARG A 216 -21.26 -18.94 -3.74
CA ARG A 216 -21.20 -17.77 -2.85
C ARG A 216 -20.37 -18.01 -1.61
N TYR A 217 -20.45 -19.21 -1.03
CA TYR A 217 -19.88 -19.50 0.28
C TYR A 217 -18.79 -20.56 0.23
N ARG A 218 -18.67 -21.30 -0.88
CA ARG A 218 -17.73 -22.44 -1.05
C ARG A 218 -17.08 -22.49 -2.43
N SER A 219 -16.84 -21.32 -3.03
CA SER A 219 -16.36 -21.22 -4.42
C SER A 219 -14.96 -21.80 -4.63
N ASP A 220 -14.19 -21.92 -3.55
CA ASP A 220 -12.90 -22.58 -3.46
C ASP A 220 -12.98 -24.11 -3.61
N ARG A 221 -14.15 -24.71 -3.40
CA ARG A 221 -14.39 -26.15 -3.48
C ARG A 221 -14.86 -26.64 -4.84
N ILE A 222 -15.21 -25.73 -5.74
CA ILE A 222 -15.67 -26.06 -7.11
C ILE A 222 -14.68 -25.60 -8.17
N THR A 223 -14.68 -26.30 -9.30
CA THR A 223 -13.84 -25.89 -10.45
C THR A 223 -14.32 -24.57 -11.07
N GLN A 224 -13.41 -23.81 -11.68
CA GLN A 224 -13.76 -22.60 -12.44
C GLN A 224 -14.80 -22.86 -13.55
N SER A 225 -14.75 -24.05 -14.17
CA SER A 225 -15.76 -24.48 -15.16
C SER A 225 -17.13 -24.72 -14.54
N THR A 226 -17.19 -25.32 -13.35
CA THR A 226 -18.44 -25.50 -12.60
C THR A 226 -19.03 -24.14 -12.23
N TYR A 227 -18.21 -23.25 -11.66
CA TYR A 227 -18.61 -21.87 -11.34
C TYR A 227 -19.19 -21.13 -12.56
N GLN A 228 -18.51 -21.20 -13.71
CA GLN A 228 -18.97 -20.56 -14.95
C GLN A 228 -20.26 -21.18 -15.47
N THR A 229 -20.40 -22.50 -15.39
CA THR A 229 -21.63 -23.20 -15.81
C THR A 229 -22.82 -22.71 -14.98
N ILE A 230 -22.70 -22.72 -13.66
CA ILE A 230 -23.76 -22.28 -12.74
C ILE A 230 -24.14 -20.82 -12.99
N THR A 231 -23.16 -19.93 -13.00
CA THR A 231 -23.38 -18.48 -13.15
C THR A 231 -23.88 -18.05 -14.53
N GLN A 232 -23.70 -18.89 -15.56
CA GLN A 232 -24.25 -18.65 -16.90
C GLN A 232 -25.64 -19.25 -17.10
N THR A 233 -25.95 -20.37 -16.44
CA THR A 233 -27.24 -21.06 -16.60
C THR A 233 -28.35 -20.45 -15.74
N ILE A 234 -28.07 -20.08 -14.49
CA ILE A 234 -29.09 -19.56 -13.55
C ILE A 234 -28.74 -18.22 -12.87
N PRO A 235 -28.19 -17.21 -13.57
CA PRO A 235 -27.75 -15.95 -12.96
C PRO A 235 -28.84 -15.20 -12.19
N ASN A 236 -30.11 -15.25 -12.64
CA ASN A 236 -31.19 -14.51 -11.99
C ASN A 236 -31.73 -15.24 -10.76
N ARG A 237 -31.73 -16.57 -10.72
CA ARG A 237 -32.04 -17.32 -9.48
C ARG A 237 -30.97 -17.10 -8.42
N ILE A 238 -29.70 -17.04 -8.81
CA ILE A 238 -28.60 -16.67 -7.92
C ILE A 238 -28.84 -15.26 -7.37
N GLN A 239 -29.13 -14.28 -8.24
CA GLN A 239 -29.43 -12.92 -7.80
C GLN A 239 -30.65 -12.86 -6.88
N TYR A 240 -31.68 -13.68 -7.15
CA TYR A 240 -32.84 -13.76 -6.27
C TYR A 240 -32.43 -14.17 -4.85
N PHE A 241 -31.57 -15.17 -4.70
CA PHE A 241 -31.05 -15.58 -3.39
C PHE A 241 -30.14 -14.51 -2.77
N ASP A 242 -29.29 -13.84 -3.57
CA ASP A 242 -28.47 -12.71 -3.09
C ASP A 242 -29.34 -11.56 -2.53
N ASP A 243 -30.54 -11.36 -3.08
CA ASP A 243 -31.49 -10.34 -2.64
C ASP A 243 -32.28 -10.75 -1.37
N GLN A 244 -32.14 -11.99 -0.90
CA GLN A 244 -32.77 -12.45 0.34
C GLN A 244 -31.89 -12.15 1.56
N SER A 245 -32.51 -11.83 2.69
CA SER A 245 -31.80 -11.63 3.96
C SER A 245 -31.67 -12.94 4.74
N PHE A 246 -31.08 -13.95 4.10
CA PHE A 246 -30.91 -15.28 4.71
C PHE A 246 -29.85 -15.26 5.81
N ASN A 247 -30.12 -15.97 6.91
CA ASN A 247 -29.10 -16.24 7.91
C ASN A 247 -28.27 -17.45 7.47
N MET A 248 -27.03 -17.19 7.08
CA MET A 248 -26.14 -18.20 6.51
C MET A 248 -25.21 -18.86 7.54
N TYR A 249 -25.32 -18.51 8.82
CA TYR A 249 -24.50 -19.11 9.89
C TYR A 249 -24.60 -20.66 9.88
N PRO A 250 -23.49 -21.42 9.96
CA PRO A 250 -22.09 -21.02 10.16
C PRO A 250 -21.27 -20.98 8.85
N THR A 251 -21.92 -20.68 7.72
CA THR A 251 -21.30 -20.69 6.37
C THR A 251 -20.99 -19.30 5.83
N SER A 252 -21.28 -18.23 6.58
CA SER A 252 -21.09 -16.85 6.10
C SER A 252 -19.61 -16.49 5.96
N LEU A 253 -19.31 -15.61 5.00
CA LEU A 253 -17.94 -15.18 4.73
C LEU A 253 -17.66 -13.83 5.41
N PRO A 254 -16.42 -13.57 5.85
CA PRO A 254 -16.05 -12.26 6.37
C PRO A 254 -16.12 -11.20 5.25
N VAL A 255 -16.53 -9.98 5.61
CA VAL A 255 -16.68 -8.85 4.69
C VAL A 255 -15.95 -7.60 5.17
N VAL A 256 -15.56 -6.73 4.24
CA VAL A 256 -15.10 -5.37 4.56
C VAL A 256 -16.32 -4.46 4.73
N ALA A 257 -16.61 -4.06 5.97
CA ALA A 257 -17.76 -3.21 6.30
C ALA A 257 -17.40 -1.72 6.29
N ASN A 258 -16.25 -1.35 6.87
CA ASN A 258 -15.78 0.03 6.94
C ASN A 258 -14.31 0.10 6.50
N PRO A 259 -14.03 0.26 5.20
CA PRO A 259 -12.66 0.25 4.70
C PRO A 259 -11.82 1.36 5.33
N LEU A 260 -10.55 1.06 5.59
CA LEU A 260 -9.55 2.00 6.07
C LEU A 260 -9.31 3.06 5.01
N SER A 261 -9.13 4.31 5.46
CA SER A 261 -8.84 5.42 4.57
C SER A 261 -7.34 5.59 4.36
N ASP A 262 -6.95 5.99 3.15
CA ASP A 262 -5.59 6.38 2.84
C ASP A 262 -5.12 7.55 3.72
N ILE A 263 -3.82 7.59 3.97
CA ILE A 263 -3.20 8.59 4.86
C ILE A 263 -2.10 9.33 4.11
N THR A 264 -2.06 10.64 4.34
CA THR A 264 -0.94 11.49 3.94
C THR A 264 -0.43 12.23 5.16
N VAL A 265 0.86 12.07 5.45
CA VAL A 265 1.57 12.77 6.52
C VAL A 265 2.86 13.37 5.97
N ASN A 266 3.45 14.29 6.73
CA ASN A 266 4.85 14.65 6.49
C ASN A 266 5.75 13.60 7.12
N GLU A 267 7.01 13.52 6.71
CA GLU A 267 8.03 12.76 7.44
C GLU A 267 8.12 13.24 8.89
N ASP A 268 8.66 12.36 9.75
CA ASP A 268 8.71 12.54 11.21
C ASP A 268 7.35 12.76 11.89
N ALA A 269 6.25 12.43 11.21
CA ALA A 269 4.94 12.49 11.81
C ALA A 269 4.87 11.58 13.06
N PRO A 270 4.14 12.03 14.11
CA PRO A 270 3.89 11.19 15.26
C PRO A 270 3.06 9.96 14.85
N ASN A 271 3.14 8.90 15.66
CA ASN A 271 2.36 7.70 15.45
C ASN A 271 0.86 8.00 15.33
N ILE A 272 0.19 7.30 14.41
CA ILE A 272 -1.25 7.43 14.18
C ILE A 272 -1.95 6.13 14.58
N THR A 273 -3.05 6.24 15.32
CA THR A 273 -3.95 5.13 15.63
C THR A 273 -5.15 5.16 14.68
N LEU A 274 -5.38 4.09 13.92
CA LEU A 274 -6.46 4.05 12.91
C LEU A 274 -7.81 3.64 13.49
N GLY A 275 -7.78 2.83 14.55
CA GLY A 275 -8.98 2.23 15.14
C GLY A 275 -8.89 0.71 15.22
N ASP A 276 -10.02 0.09 15.54
CA ASP A 276 -10.17 -1.34 15.78
C ASP A 276 -10.58 -2.07 14.48
N LEU A 277 -9.85 -3.12 14.10
CA LEU A 277 -10.13 -3.96 12.93
C LEU A 277 -11.50 -4.65 13.00
N LYS A 278 -12.11 -4.81 14.18
CA LYS A 278 -13.50 -5.27 14.34
C LYS A 278 -14.53 -4.32 13.76
N ASN A 279 -14.20 -3.06 13.57
CA ASN A 279 -15.07 -2.13 12.86
C ASN A 279 -14.85 -2.19 11.34
N VAL A 280 -13.66 -2.61 10.90
CA VAL A 280 -13.29 -2.68 9.47
C VAL A 280 -13.87 -3.95 8.85
N PHE A 281 -13.66 -5.09 9.50
CA PHE A 281 -14.07 -6.39 9.04
C PHE A 281 -15.18 -6.94 9.93
N LEU A 282 -16.25 -7.41 9.30
CA LEU A 282 -17.38 -8.05 9.99
C LEU A 282 -17.54 -9.47 9.49
N ASP A 283 -17.96 -10.34 10.39
CA ASP A 283 -18.42 -11.67 10.09
C ASP A 283 -19.64 -11.93 10.99
N VAL A 284 -20.68 -12.54 10.42
CA VAL A 284 -21.91 -12.85 11.16
C VAL A 284 -21.68 -14.04 12.09
N ASP A 285 -20.65 -14.85 11.83
CA ASP A 285 -20.39 -16.14 12.45
C ASP A 285 -19.36 -16.09 13.61
N GLU A 286 -19.04 -14.89 14.11
CA GLU A 286 -18.10 -14.58 15.21
C GLU A 286 -16.59 -14.48 14.82
N GLU A 287 -15.69 -14.75 15.77
CA GLU A 287 -14.38 -14.09 15.96
C GLU A 287 -13.39 -14.24 14.79
N LEU A 288 -12.93 -13.10 14.25
CA LEU A 288 -11.95 -13.01 13.18
C LEU A 288 -10.51 -12.95 13.70
N ILE A 289 -9.59 -13.60 12.98
CA ILE A 289 -8.15 -13.45 13.18
C ILE A 289 -7.62 -12.43 12.19
N TYR A 290 -6.87 -11.45 12.69
CA TYR A 290 -6.28 -10.39 11.86
C TYR A 290 -4.81 -10.62 11.57
N SER A 291 -4.40 -10.35 10.33
CA SER A 291 -3.01 -10.29 9.90
C SER A 291 -2.78 -9.07 9.02
N HIS A 292 -1.53 -8.71 8.77
CA HIS A 292 -1.20 -7.60 7.89
C HIS A 292 0.13 -7.81 7.15
N VAL A 293 0.27 -7.13 6.02
CA VAL A 293 1.50 -7.06 5.23
C VAL A 293 1.78 -5.59 4.92
N VAL A 294 3.02 -5.16 5.17
CA VAL A 294 3.52 -3.83 4.77
C VAL A 294 4.48 -4.03 3.61
N ASN A 295 4.22 -3.36 2.48
CA ASN A 295 5.04 -3.54 1.29
C ASN A 295 6.45 -2.94 1.47
N ASP A 296 6.55 -1.75 2.07
CA ASP A 296 7.81 -1.11 2.43
C ASP A 296 7.93 -0.87 3.94
N THR A 297 8.62 -1.79 4.63
CA THR A 297 8.90 -1.68 6.07
C THR A 297 9.97 -0.63 6.41
N GLY A 298 10.63 -0.05 5.39
CA GLY A 298 11.55 1.08 5.55
C GLY A 298 10.84 2.43 5.71
N MET A 299 9.53 2.48 5.48
CA MET A 299 8.72 3.70 5.63
C MET A 299 7.82 3.70 6.87
N VAL A 300 7.13 2.59 7.11
CA VAL A 300 6.10 2.50 8.15
C VAL A 300 6.15 1.15 8.85
N PHE A 301 6.02 1.17 10.17
CA PHE A 301 5.85 -0.01 10.99
C PHE A 301 4.41 -0.08 11.49
N VAL A 302 3.80 -1.27 11.40
CA VAL A 302 2.44 -1.52 11.85
C VAL A 302 2.47 -2.36 13.12
N SER A 303 1.74 -1.92 14.14
CA SER A 303 1.50 -2.70 15.35
C SER A 303 0.00 -2.88 15.56
N VAL A 304 -0.39 -4.09 15.94
CA VAL A 304 -1.78 -4.43 16.26
C VAL A 304 -1.83 -4.93 17.69
N THR A 305 -2.56 -4.25 18.55
CA THR A 305 -2.75 -4.64 19.96
C THR A 305 -4.22 -4.58 20.30
N ASN A 306 -4.81 -5.70 20.73
CA ASN A 306 -6.26 -5.83 20.95
C ASN A 306 -7.05 -5.28 19.76
N ASP A 307 -6.72 -5.77 18.55
CA ASP A 307 -7.34 -5.40 17.27
C ASP A 307 -7.17 -3.92 16.86
N THR A 308 -6.54 -3.09 17.69
CA THR A 308 -6.28 -1.69 17.40
C THR A 308 -4.98 -1.53 16.61
N VAL A 309 -5.06 -0.88 15.45
CA VAL A 309 -3.92 -0.61 14.57
C VAL A 309 -3.24 0.71 14.95
N THR A 310 -1.93 0.67 15.15
CA THR A 310 -1.08 1.86 15.28
C THR A 310 0.03 1.83 14.24
N LEU A 311 0.12 2.91 13.47
CA LEU A 311 1.19 3.18 12.51
C LEU A 311 2.30 4.00 13.17
N GLN A 312 3.53 3.57 13.00
CA GLN A 312 4.73 4.32 13.35
C GLN A 312 5.49 4.63 12.06
N PHE A 313 5.77 5.92 11.83
CA PHE A 313 6.54 6.36 10.67
C PHE A 313 8.03 6.36 11.02
N LEU A 314 8.86 5.88 10.09
CA LEU A 314 10.31 5.90 10.26
C LEU A 314 10.85 7.30 9.94
N ALA A 315 11.89 7.68 10.68
CA ALA A 315 12.53 8.99 10.51
C ALA A 315 13.07 9.12 9.08
N ASP A 316 12.96 10.32 8.53
CA ASP A 316 13.50 10.71 7.22
C ASP A 316 12.94 9.90 6.03
N ALA A 317 11.91 9.06 6.25
CA ALA A 317 11.32 8.24 5.21
C ALA A 317 10.27 9.04 4.44
N ASN A 318 10.32 9.00 3.11
CA ASN A 318 9.34 9.64 2.24
C ASN A 318 8.94 8.75 1.05
N GLY A 319 7.82 9.05 0.41
CA GLY A 319 7.27 8.27 -0.70
C GLY A 319 5.88 7.71 -0.43
N SER A 320 5.55 6.54 -0.99
CA SER A 320 4.27 5.87 -0.78
C SER A 320 4.40 4.36 -0.67
N THR A 321 3.67 3.75 0.27
CA THR A 321 3.59 2.30 0.47
C THR A 321 2.16 1.84 0.73
N GLU A 322 1.88 0.59 0.39
CA GLU A 322 0.62 -0.09 0.69
C GLU A 322 0.74 -0.88 1.98
N ILE A 323 -0.36 -0.91 2.74
CA ILE A 323 -0.56 -1.81 3.87
C ILE A 323 -1.83 -2.61 3.60
N ILE A 324 -1.71 -3.94 3.61
CA ILE A 324 -2.81 -4.87 3.40
C ILE A 324 -3.16 -5.48 4.74
N PHE A 325 -4.39 -5.28 5.22
CA PHE A 325 -4.93 -5.96 6.38
C PHE A 325 -5.85 -7.09 5.92
N THR A 326 -5.72 -8.26 6.53
CA THR A 326 -6.52 -9.45 6.21
C THR A 326 -7.22 -9.93 7.47
N ALA A 327 -8.54 -10.11 7.37
CA ALA A 327 -9.32 -10.81 8.36
C ALA A 327 -9.64 -12.22 7.85
N THR A 328 -9.38 -13.20 8.70
CA THR A 328 -9.63 -14.62 8.42
C THR A 328 -10.63 -15.15 9.42
N ASN A 329 -11.72 -15.73 8.93
CA ASN A 329 -12.60 -16.55 9.74
C ASN A 329 -11.87 -17.89 10.00
N PRO A 330 -11.49 -18.19 11.26
CA PRO A 330 -10.70 -19.38 11.57
C PRO A 330 -11.50 -20.68 11.42
N LEU A 331 -12.82 -20.61 11.43
CA LEU A 331 -13.71 -21.78 11.36
C LEU A 331 -13.80 -22.33 9.94
N ILE A 332 -13.96 -21.45 8.95
CA ILE A 332 -14.13 -21.84 7.56
C ILE A 332 -12.91 -21.50 6.68
N SER A 333 -11.84 -20.96 7.27
CA SER A 333 -10.61 -20.52 6.57
C SER A 333 -10.83 -19.48 5.47
N ALA A 334 -12.01 -18.86 5.41
CA ALA A 334 -12.32 -17.77 4.49
C ALA A 334 -11.62 -16.49 4.95
N SER A 335 -11.15 -15.70 4.00
CA SER A 335 -10.44 -14.46 4.29
C SER A 335 -10.89 -13.32 3.38
N VAL A 336 -10.87 -12.10 3.92
CA VAL A 336 -11.11 -10.86 3.20
C VAL A 336 -10.01 -9.88 3.55
N SER A 337 -9.63 -9.02 2.60
CA SER A 337 -8.58 -8.03 2.80
C SER A 337 -9.06 -6.63 2.44
N ASP A 338 -8.50 -5.65 3.15
CA ASP A 338 -8.59 -4.24 2.84
C ASP A 338 -7.19 -3.66 2.68
N THR A 339 -7.02 -2.74 1.73
CA THR A 339 -5.71 -2.15 1.39
C THR A 339 -5.78 -0.65 1.54
N MET A 340 -4.88 -0.09 2.34
CA MET A 340 -4.72 1.36 2.49
C MET A 340 -3.37 1.82 1.95
N ILE A 341 -3.35 3.01 1.39
CA ILE A 341 -2.14 3.68 0.93
C ILE A 341 -1.67 4.67 2.00
N VAL A 342 -0.40 4.58 2.36
CA VAL A 342 0.29 5.58 3.19
C VAL A 342 1.22 6.38 2.30
N THR A 343 1.08 7.70 2.32
CA THR A 343 1.96 8.65 1.64
C THR A 343 2.68 9.50 2.69
N ILE A 344 4.01 9.51 2.64
CA ILE A 344 4.84 10.34 3.51
C ILE A 344 5.50 11.40 2.62
N LEU A 345 5.16 12.67 2.88
CA LEU A 345 5.68 13.82 2.14
C LEU A 345 7.05 14.20 2.70
N PRO A 346 8.06 14.43 1.84
CA PRO A 346 9.36 14.89 2.30
C PRO A 346 9.25 16.28 2.93
N VAL A 347 10.02 16.53 3.97
CA VAL A 347 10.28 17.85 4.54
C VAL A 347 11.79 18.10 4.36
N ASN A 348 12.21 19.37 4.37
CA ASN A 348 13.63 19.68 4.17
C ASN A 348 14.34 19.60 5.52
N ASP A 349 15.39 18.79 5.59
CA ASP A 349 16.29 18.73 6.72
C ASP A 349 17.39 19.79 6.66
N LEU A 350 18.03 20.07 7.80
CA LEU A 350 19.18 20.98 7.79
C LEU A 350 20.45 20.21 7.40
N PRO A 351 21.37 20.82 6.63
CA PRO A 351 22.68 20.23 6.39
C PRO A 351 23.40 19.89 7.70
N LEU A 352 24.02 18.71 7.79
CA LEU A 352 24.71 18.28 9.00
C LEU A 352 25.93 19.16 9.30
N SER A 353 26.35 19.18 10.57
CA SER A 353 27.47 20.01 11.00
C SER A 353 28.80 19.58 10.38
N PHE A 354 29.70 20.56 10.22
CA PHE A 354 31.06 20.36 9.75
C PHE A 354 32.00 21.35 10.45
N SER A 355 33.30 21.06 10.49
CA SER A 355 34.32 21.92 11.12
C SER A 355 35.34 22.43 10.11
N LEU A 356 35.90 23.59 10.41
CA LEU A 356 37.01 24.17 9.67
C LEU A 356 38.33 23.48 10.07
N ASN A 357 39.25 23.27 9.12
CA ASN A 357 40.56 22.72 9.43
C ASN A 357 41.50 23.84 9.87
N GLU A 358 41.99 23.75 11.10
CA GLU A 358 43.07 24.62 11.59
C GLU A 358 44.37 24.36 10.83
N GLN A 359 45.17 25.41 10.66
CA GLN A 359 46.50 25.31 10.09
C GLN A 359 47.49 26.21 10.83
N ASP A 360 48.76 25.84 10.76
CA ASP A 360 49.84 26.63 11.35
C ASP A 360 49.97 28.00 10.70
N SER A 361 50.66 28.92 11.37
CA SER A 361 50.92 30.25 10.84
C SER A 361 51.63 30.19 9.48
N VAL A 362 51.20 31.02 8.54
CA VAL A 362 51.76 31.08 7.20
C VAL A 362 52.89 32.10 7.14
N TYR A 363 54.02 31.70 6.54
CA TYR A 363 55.19 32.56 6.35
C TYR A 363 55.32 32.98 4.89
N ILE A 364 55.19 34.27 4.63
CA ILE A 364 55.35 34.85 3.30
C ILE A 364 56.76 35.41 3.16
N THR A 365 57.47 34.96 2.13
CA THR A 365 58.87 35.27 1.82
C THR A 365 58.99 35.69 0.35
N VAL A 366 60.10 36.34 -0.01
CA VAL A 366 60.38 36.67 -1.43
C VAL A 366 60.46 35.45 -2.35
N ALA A 367 60.66 34.24 -1.82
CA ALA A 367 60.74 33.03 -2.61
C ALA A 367 59.35 32.43 -2.93
N ASN A 368 58.33 32.70 -2.12
CA ASN A 368 57.01 32.06 -2.24
C ASN A 368 55.85 33.04 -2.47
N PHE A 369 56.07 34.34 -2.30
CA PHE A 369 54.98 35.32 -2.42
C PHE A 369 54.39 35.36 -3.84
N ALA A 370 55.21 35.13 -4.87
CA ALA A 370 54.77 35.18 -6.27
C ALA A 370 54.21 33.86 -6.84
N SER A 371 54.38 32.72 -6.16
CA SER A 371 54.03 31.39 -6.70
C SER A 371 53.05 30.58 -5.87
N ASP A 372 52.90 30.90 -4.58
CA ASP A 372 52.16 30.07 -3.63
C ASP A 372 50.87 30.76 -3.17
N SER A 373 49.93 29.98 -2.65
CA SER A 373 48.66 30.45 -2.10
C SER A 373 48.42 29.86 -0.70
N ILE A 374 47.75 30.61 0.15
CA ILE A 374 47.16 30.12 1.40
C ILE A 374 46.00 29.21 1.03
N VAL A 375 45.98 28.01 1.57
CA VAL A 375 44.93 27.01 1.31
C VAL A 375 44.04 26.91 2.55
N PHE A 376 42.75 27.17 2.39
CA PHE A 376 41.73 26.98 3.42
C PHE A 376 40.96 25.71 3.09
N THR A 377 40.78 24.84 4.08
CA THR A 377 40.06 23.58 3.93
C THR A 377 39.11 23.36 5.09
N TRP A 378 38.02 22.66 4.86
CA TRP A 378 37.02 22.31 5.87
C TRP A 378 36.50 20.89 5.65
N GLY A 379 35.85 20.36 6.68
CA GLY A 379 35.20 19.06 6.66
C GLY A 379 34.04 18.99 5.66
N GLU A 380 33.60 17.76 5.39
CA GLU A 380 32.40 17.51 4.60
C GLU A 380 31.17 17.60 5.48
N SER A 381 30.15 18.33 5.00
CA SER A 381 28.77 18.22 5.45
C SER A 381 28.02 17.26 4.53
N SER A 382 26.95 16.66 5.05
CA SER A 382 26.02 15.83 4.31
C SER A 382 24.60 16.25 4.65
N ASP A 383 23.67 15.95 3.76
CA ASP A 383 22.26 16.23 3.95
C ASP A 383 21.48 14.91 4.00
N VAL A 384 20.43 14.87 4.83
CA VAL A 384 19.59 13.67 4.98
C VAL A 384 18.75 13.44 3.72
N ASP A 385 18.33 14.53 3.05
CA ASP A 385 17.58 14.51 1.80
C ASP A 385 18.46 14.22 0.57
N GLU A 386 19.77 14.03 0.78
CA GLU A 386 20.79 13.90 -0.26
C GLU A 386 20.85 15.11 -1.22
N ASP A 387 20.42 16.28 -0.75
CA ASP A 387 20.43 17.52 -1.52
C ASP A 387 21.85 17.97 -1.91
N VAL A 388 21.93 18.74 -2.99
CA VAL A 388 23.20 19.26 -3.49
C VAL A 388 23.67 20.41 -2.60
N LEU A 389 24.67 20.14 -1.76
CA LEU A 389 25.25 21.13 -0.88
C LEU A 389 26.25 22.07 -1.58
N THR A 390 26.18 23.35 -1.23
CA THR A 390 27.16 24.37 -1.62
C THR A 390 27.69 25.13 -0.42
N TYR A 391 28.95 25.56 -0.49
CA TYR A 391 29.66 26.24 0.59
C TYR A 391 29.92 27.70 0.25
N GLN A 392 29.88 28.57 1.27
CA GLN A 392 30.24 29.97 1.18
C GLN A 392 31.41 30.27 2.14
N PHE A 393 32.59 30.51 1.58
CA PHE A 393 33.77 30.96 2.31
C PHE A 393 33.74 32.48 2.50
N THR A 394 34.10 32.92 3.70
CA THR A 394 34.30 34.34 4.04
C THR A 394 35.59 34.50 4.85
N ALA A 395 36.39 35.52 4.54
CA ALA A 395 37.60 35.84 5.27
C ALA A 395 37.91 37.34 5.28
N SER A 396 38.47 37.82 6.37
CA SER A 396 38.90 39.21 6.55
C SER A 396 40.37 39.24 6.97
N LEU A 397 41.21 39.90 6.19
CA LEU A 397 42.60 40.17 6.57
C LEU A 397 42.65 41.35 7.54
N MET A 398 43.22 41.10 8.71
CA MET A 398 43.36 42.03 9.81
C MET A 398 44.82 42.41 10.03
N VAL A 399 45.08 43.71 10.05
CA VAL A 399 46.35 44.30 10.47
C VAL A 399 46.06 45.31 11.57
N ASN A 400 46.79 45.23 12.68
CA ASN A 400 46.57 46.11 13.84
C ASN A 400 45.11 46.18 14.29
N TRP A 401 44.39 45.04 14.24
CA TRP A 401 42.96 44.92 14.59
C TRP A 401 42.00 45.68 13.68
N GLN A 402 42.44 46.12 12.51
CA GLN A 402 41.58 46.71 11.48
C GLN A 402 41.49 45.77 10.28
N VAL A 403 40.29 45.60 9.73
CA VAL A 403 40.08 44.89 8.46
C VAL A 403 40.65 45.74 7.34
N ILE A 404 41.59 45.18 6.58
CA ILE A 404 42.23 45.87 5.45
C ILE A 404 41.85 45.26 4.10
N ALA A 405 41.40 43.99 4.08
CA ALA A 405 40.86 43.33 2.90
C ALA A 405 39.85 42.24 3.31
N GLU A 406 38.91 41.97 2.42
CA GLU A 406 37.93 40.89 2.55
C GLU A 406 38.02 39.95 1.34
N TYR A 407 37.78 38.67 1.59
CA TYR A 407 37.82 37.60 0.60
C TYR A 407 36.56 36.77 0.80
N ASP A 408 35.80 36.58 -0.26
CA ASP A 408 34.62 35.74 -0.24
C ASP A 408 34.57 34.81 -1.47
N SER A 409 33.69 33.82 -1.39
CA SER A 409 33.32 32.98 -2.51
C SER A 409 31.81 32.76 -2.48
N SER A 410 31.17 32.68 -3.63
CA SER A 410 29.79 32.20 -3.71
C SER A 410 29.74 30.76 -4.20
N SER A 411 28.93 29.94 -3.53
CA SER A 411 28.46 28.62 -4.00
C SER A 411 29.56 27.66 -4.45
N LEU A 412 30.56 27.42 -3.60
CA LEU A 412 31.59 26.43 -3.84
C LEU A 412 31.03 25.01 -3.70
N THR A 413 31.32 24.13 -4.66
CA THR A 413 31.05 22.68 -4.54
C THR A 413 32.23 21.90 -3.97
N GLY A 414 33.41 22.54 -3.91
CA GLY A 414 34.63 21.97 -3.34
C GLY A 414 34.90 22.47 -1.93
N ARG A 415 35.69 21.70 -1.17
CA ARG A 415 36.06 21.99 0.22
C ARG A 415 37.37 22.74 0.38
N ILE A 416 37.75 23.51 -0.64
CA ILE A 416 39.04 24.19 -0.72
C ILE A 416 38.85 25.58 -1.27
N MET A 417 39.35 26.59 -0.54
CA MET A 417 39.51 27.95 -1.04
C MET A 417 41.00 28.33 -1.00
N LYS A 418 41.46 29.08 -2.01
CA LYS A 418 42.85 29.54 -2.09
C LYS A 418 42.93 31.06 -2.17
N ILE A 419 43.82 31.66 -1.39
CA ILE A 419 44.13 33.09 -1.45
C ILE A 419 45.62 33.24 -1.73
N ASP A 420 45.99 33.91 -2.82
CA ASP A 420 47.39 34.04 -3.24
C ASP A 420 48.24 34.81 -2.22
N HIS A 421 49.47 34.33 -1.96
CA HIS A 421 50.38 35.00 -1.03
C HIS A 421 50.69 36.43 -1.47
N GLN A 422 50.85 36.67 -2.77
CA GLN A 422 51.08 38.02 -3.32
C GLN A 422 49.98 38.98 -2.88
N SER A 423 48.71 38.55 -2.99
CA SER A 423 47.56 39.37 -2.66
C SER A 423 47.51 39.74 -1.18
N VAL A 424 47.83 38.80 -0.30
CA VAL A 424 47.91 39.06 1.14
C VAL A 424 49.11 39.94 1.48
N PHE A 425 50.27 39.68 0.86
CA PHE A 425 51.50 40.43 1.07
C PHE A 425 51.35 41.91 0.71
N ASP A 426 50.76 42.21 -0.45
CA ASP A 426 50.61 43.58 -0.94
C ASP A 426 49.78 44.44 0.01
N GLU A 427 48.73 43.88 0.61
CA GLU A 427 47.90 44.58 1.61
C GLU A 427 48.66 44.80 2.93
N ILE A 428 49.41 43.79 3.39
CA ILE A 428 50.26 43.90 4.59
C ILE A 428 51.35 44.97 4.39
N PHE A 429 51.99 44.97 3.21
CA PHE A 429 53.05 45.91 2.86
C PHE A 429 52.50 47.33 2.72
N ALA A 430 51.35 47.51 2.07
CA ALA A 430 50.67 48.81 1.97
C ALA A 430 50.27 49.37 3.35
N ALA A 431 49.86 48.49 4.27
CA ALA A 431 49.58 48.83 5.67
C ALA A 431 50.85 49.05 6.52
N GLN A 432 52.05 48.97 5.93
CA GLN A 432 53.35 49.10 6.61
C GLN A 432 53.50 48.14 7.81
N ALA A 433 52.91 46.95 7.70
CA ALA A 433 52.94 45.93 8.73
C ALA A 433 53.87 44.76 8.35
N MET A 434 54.15 43.89 9.31
CA MET A 434 54.92 42.65 9.11
C MET A 434 54.17 41.41 9.55
N LEU A 435 53.11 41.59 10.35
CA LEU A 435 52.26 40.54 10.89
C LEU A 435 50.81 40.90 10.58
N ALA A 436 50.02 39.88 10.28
CA ALA A 436 48.58 40.00 10.08
C ALA A 436 47.87 38.75 10.58
N GLY A 437 46.55 38.81 10.69
CA GLY A 437 45.69 37.65 10.91
C GLY A 437 44.61 37.58 9.84
N ILE A 438 44.28 36.39 9.34
CA ILE A 438 43.10 36.19 8.51
C ILE A 438 42.02 35.55 9.36
N VAL A 439 40.92 36.26 9.56
CA VAL A 439 39.75 35.81 10.31
C VAL A 439 38.77 35.23 9.31
N TRP A 440 38.46 33.93 9.38
CA TRP A 440 37.70 33.26 8.32
C TRP A 440 36.68 32.25 8.86
N ASN A 441 35.63 32.02 8.06
CA ASN A 441 34.57 31.07 8.33
C ASN A 441 33.96 30.52 7.03
N VAL A 442 33.23 29.41 7.14
CA VAL A 442 32.48 28.79 6.04
C VAL A 442 31.07 28.46 6.53
N SER A 443 30.08 28.67 5.67
CA SER A 443 28.74 28.11 5.81
C SER A 443 28.43 27.14 4.66
N VAL A 444 27.50 26.22 4.90
CA VAL A 444 26.98 25.25 3.92
C VAL A 444 25.47 25.43 3.79
N THR A 445 24.94 25.30 2.58
CA THR A 445 23.52 25.40 2.27
C THR A 445 23.10 24.37 1.23
N ASP A 446 21.90 23.82 1.40
CA ASP A 446 21.12 23.02 0.44
C ASP A 446 20.31 23.89 -0.55
N GLY A 447 20.30 25.22 -0.35
CA GLY A 447 19.49 26.20 -1.10
C GLY A 447 18.21 26.64 -0.39
N VAL A 448 17.82 25.98 0.70
CA VAL A 448 16.65 26.29 1.55
C VAL A 448 17.10 26.75 2.94
N ALA A 449 18.03 26.03 3.55
CA ALA A 449 18.61 26.29 4.86
C ALA A 449 20.14 26.43 4.83
N GLU A 450 20.70 27.00 5.89
CA GLU A 450 22.14 27.26 5.99
C GLU A 450 22.67 26.94 7.38
N VAL A 451 23.83 26.26 7.43
CA VAL A 451 24.54 25.93 8.67
C VAL A 451 25.96 26.48 8.61
N THR A 452 26.38 27.18 9.66
CA THR A 452 27.76 27.68 9.81
C THR A 452 28.65 26.63 10.48
N SER A 453 29.96 26.66 10.19
CA SER A 453 30.92 25.74 10.81
C SER A 453 30.83 25.69 12.34
N GLU A 454 30.98 24.49 12.91
CA GLU A 454 30.73 24.23 14.33
C GLU A 454 31.78 24.83 15.26
N ASN A 455 33.03 24.94 14.80
CA ASN A 455 34.12 25.57 15.55
C ASN A 455 34.14 27.09 15.40
N GLY A 456 33.20 27.65 14.62
CA GLY A 456 33.07 29.08 14.39
C GLY A 456 34.27 29.68 13.67
N THR A 457 34.40 30.99 13.78
CA THR A 457 35.43 31.74 13.06
C THR A 457 36.84 31.45 13.59
N ILE A 458 37.75 31.06 12.69
CA ILE A 458 39.17 30.80 13.00
C ILE A 458 40.03 32.01 12.62
N ILE A 459 41.12 32.22 13.37
CA ILE A 459 42.14 33.22 13.05
C ILE A 459 43.43 32.52 12.61
N LEU A 460 43.85 32.75 11.37
CA LEU A 460 45.12 32.30 10.82
C LEU A 460 46.19 33.38 10.93
N GLY A 461 47.29 33.11 11.62
CA GLY A 461 48.43 34.05 11.71
C GLY A 461 49.25 34.10 10.42
N ILE A 462 49.58 35.31 9.95
CA ILE A 462 50.43 35.56 8.78
C ILE A 462 51.69 36.31 9.21
N ASN A 463 52.86 35.78 8.86
CA ASN A 463 54.15 36.42 9.07
C ASN A 463 54.80 36.75 7.73
N ALA A 464 54.82 38.04 7.38
CA ALA A 464 55.44 38.56 6.17
C ALA A 464 56.77 39.28 6.43
N SER A 465 57.28 39.25 7.68
CA SER A 465 58.47 40.02 8.09
C SER A 465 59.68 39.79 7.21
N ALA A 466 59.94 38.53 6.81
CA ALA A 466 61.03 38.17 5.93
C ALA A 466 60.90 38.87 4.57
N ALA A 467 59.73 38.77 3.93
CA ALA A 467 59.47 39.44 2.65
C ALA A 467 59.55 40.97 2.76
N VAL A 468 58.90 41.56 3.77
CA VAL A 468 58.88 43.02 3.97
C VAL A 468 60.28 43.59 4.17
N LEU A 469 61.11 42.94 4.98
CA LEU A 469 62.49 43.37 5.23
C LEU A 469 63.38 43.25 4.00
N THR A 470 63.26 42.16 3.23
CA THR A 470 64.02 41.97 1.98
C THR A 470 63.61 42.95 0.88
N VAL A 471 62.33 43.31 0.79
CA VAL A 471 61.85 44.31 -0.17
C VAL A 471 62.31 45.72 0.23
N ASN A 472 62.43 46.01 1.53
CA ASN A 472 63.02 47.26 2.03
C ASN A 472 64.53 47.37 1.73
N GLU A 473 65.24 46.26 1.56
CA GLU A 473 66.58 46.21 0.94
C GLU A 473 66.47 46.20 -0.60
N LYS A 474 65.72 47.16 -1.16
CA LYS A 474 65.74 47.62 -2.55
C LYS A 474 66.00 46.54 -3.62
N LEU A 475 65.24 45.44 -3.60
CA LEU A 475 65.12 44.55 -4.74
C LEU A 475 64.09 45.16 -5.70
N LEU A 476 64.60 45.77 -6.77
CA LEU A 476 63.77 46.16 -7.92
C LEU A 476 63.33 44.88 -8.65
N PRO A 477 62.12 44.83 -9.24
CA PRO A 477 61.73 43.69 -10.06
C PRO A 477 62.74 43.48 -11.19
N GLU A 478 62.99 42.23 -11.60
CA GLU A 478 63.98 41.92 -12.64
C GLU A 478 63.41 42.03 -14.05
N VAL A 479 62.09 41.90 -14.21
CA VAL A 479 61.37 41.92 -15.48
C VAL A 479 60.11 42.75 -15.40
N PHE A 480 59.62 43.21 -16.56
CA PHE A 480 58.29 43.81 -16.66
C PHE A 480 57.22 42.72 -16.53
N ALA A 481 56.24 42.93 -15.67
CA ALA A 481 55.10 42.03 -15.51
C ALA A 481 53.79 42.81 -15.29
N LEU A 482 52.67 42.27 -15.76
CA LEU A 482 51.32 42.71 -15.40
C LEU A 482 50.65 41.53 -14.71
N HIS A 483 50.20 41.75 -13.48
CA HIS A 483 49.58 40.71 -12.66
C HIS A 483 48.08 40.68 -12.87
N GLN A 484 47.47 39.55 -12.50
CA GLN A 484 46.02 39.41 -12.53
C GLN A 484 45.39 40.48 -11.62
N ASN A 485 44.31 41.10 -12.09
CA ASN A 485 43.58 42.07 -11.30
C ASN A 485 42.86 41.36 -10.14
N TYR A 486 42.83 41.98 -8.96
CA TYR A 486 42.11 41.44 -7.80
C TYR A 486 41.32 42.55 -7.08
N PRO A 487 40.04 42.32 -6.76
CA PRO A 487 39.26 41.09 -6.97
C PRO A 487 38.87 40.88 -8.44
N ASN A 488 38.79 39.63 -8.88
CA ASN A 488 38.33 39.18 -10.21
C ASN A 488 37.78 37.75 -10.07
N PRO A 489 36.62 37.36 -10.64
CA PRO A 489 35.76 38.06 -11.61
C PRO A 489 34.59 38.88 -11.03
N PHE A 490 34.11 39.87 -11.80
CA PHE A 490 32.89 40.71 -11.59
C PHE A 490 32.90 41.77 -10.47
N ASN A 491 34.05 42.13 -9.90
CA ASN A 491 34.10 43.27 -8.98
C ASN A 491 34.23 44.61 -9.75
N PRO A 492 33.33 45.58 -9.55
CA PRO A 492 33.41 46.88 -10.21
C PRO A 492 34.63 47.69 -9.78
N VAL A 493 35.29 47.38 -8.66
CA VAL A 493 36.54 48.00 -8.23
C VAL A 493 37.61 46.92 -8.08
N THR A 494 38.72 47.05 -8.79
CA THR A 494 39.79 46.04 -8.82
C THR A 494 41.17 46.69 -8.86
N ALA A 495 42.16 46.09 -8.21
CA ALA A 495 43.54 46.55 -8.25
C ALA A 495 44.28 45.96 -9.46
N LEU A 496 44.95 46.81 -10.23
CA LEU A 496 45.83 46.45 -11.33
C LEU A 496 47.28 46.63 -10.89
N ARG A 497 48.00 45.51 -10.80
CA ARG A 497 49.38 45.46 -10.29
C ARG A 497 50.35 45.18 -11.42
N TYR A 498 51.48 45.86 -11.44
CA TYR A 498 52.51 45.71 -12.47
C TYR A 498 53.91 45.98 -11.91
N ASP A 499 54.89 45.33 -12.53
CA ASP A 499 56.29 45.36 -12.11
C ASP A 499 57.10 46.20 -13.08
N LEU A 500 57.88 47.12 -12.54
CA LEU A 500 58.69 48.06 -13.32
C LEU A 500 60.18 47.94 -12.94
N PRO A 501 61.02 47.22 -13.72
CA PRO A 501 62.41 46.95 -13.36
C PRO A 501 63.31 48.18 -13.45
N GLU A 502 63.00 49.08 -14.38
CA GLU A 502 63.74 50.33 -14.61
C GLU A 502 62.81 51.51 -14.89
N ASN A 503 63.36 52.72 -14.85
CA ASN A 503 62.59 53.95 -15.04
C ASN A 503 61.94 53.99 -16.44
N GLY A 504 60.61 54.09 -16.53
CA GLY A 504 59.90 53.94 -17.80
C GLY A 504 58.56 54.68 -17.88
N LEU A 505 58.12 54.98 -19.11
CA LEU A 505 56.77 55.48 -19.39
C LEU A 505 55.79 54.32 -19.33
N VAL A 506 54.87 54.32 -18.37
CA VAL A 506 53.87 53.26 -18.22
C VAL A 506 52.51 53.74 -18.71
N THR A 507 51.95 53.02 -19.68
CA THR A 507 50.58 53.23 -20.18
C THR A 507 49.71 52.03 -19.86
N ILE A 508 48.66 52.22 -19.05
CA ILE A 508 47.66 51.17 -18.79
C ILE A 508 46.34 51.58 -19.45
N THR A 509 45.86 50.74 -20.36
CA THR A 509 44.63 50.96 -21.13
C THR A 509 43.70 49.76 -21.01
N ILE A 510 42.45 50.03 -20.65
CA ILE A 510 41.38 49.05 -20.52
C ILE A 510 40.70 48.89 -21.89
N TYR A 511 40.49 47.64 -22.28
CA TYR A 511 39.79 47.24 -23.50
C TYR A 511 38.58 46.38 -23.14
N ASP A 512 37.51 46.46 -23.93
CA ASP A 512 36.40 45.52 -23.83
C ASP A 512 36.71 44.19 -24.54
N MET A 513 35.81 43.20 -24.43
CA MET A 513 36.00 41.88 -25.06
C MET A 513 36.04 41.91 -26.59
N LEU A 514 35.65 43.03 -27.21
CA LEU A 514 35.74 43.25 -28.66
C LEU A 514 37.03 43.99 -29.05
N GLY A 515 37.92 44.25 -28.09
CA GLY A 515 39.17 44.98 -28.28
C GLY A 515 38.99 46.49 -28.46
N ARG A 516 37.81 47.05 -28.12
CA ARG A 516 37.60 48.51 -28.17
C ARG A 516 38.17 49.13 -26.90
N LYS A 517 38.96 50.20 -27.08
CA LYS A 517 39.52 50.97 -25.97
C LYS A 517 38.41 51.61 -25.15
N VAL A 518 38.30 51.24 -23.88
CA VAL A 518 37.38 51.83 -22.90
C VAL A 518 38.00 53.11 -22.33
N ARG A 519 39.19 53.01 -21.71
CA ARG A 519 39.87 54.15 -21.08
C ARG A 519 41.36 53.88 -20.89
N THR A 520 42.19 54.94 -20.96
CA THR A 520 43.56 54.91 -20.45
C THR A 520 43.55 55.47 -19.03
N ILE A 521 44.04 54.69 -18.08
CA ILE A 521 43.95 54.98 -16.64
C ILE A 521 45.29 55.38 -16.04
N LEU A 522 46.38 55.05 -16.73
CA LEU A 522 47.72 55.50 -16.41
C LEU A 522 48.46 55.83 -17.71
N ASN A 523 49.14 56.97 -17.76
CA ASN A 523 50.06 57.34 -18.84
C ASN A 523 51.08 58.35 -18.31
N GLN A 524 52.06 57.88 -17.56
CA GLN A 524 53.08 58.75 -16.95
C GLN A 524 54.40 58.00 -16.73
N GLN A 525 55.47 58.77 -16.57
CA GLN A 525 56.77 58.24 -16.17
C GLN A 525 56.67 57.68 -14.75
N GLN A 526 57.23 56.51 -14.51
CA GLN A 526 57.23 55.85 -13.20
C GLN A 526 58.66 55.42 -12.84
N ASP A 527 59.04 55.64 -11.59
CA ASP A 527 60.27 55.09 -11.00
C ASP A 527 60.16 53.58 -10.82
N PRO A 528 61.25 52.81 -10.93
CA PRO A 528 61.21 51.36 -10.80
C PRO A 528 60.73 50.88 -9.43
N GLY A 529 60.10 49.71 -9.43
CA GLY A 529 59.49 49.07 -8.27
C GLY A 529 58.20 48.33 -8.64
N TYR A 530 57.65 47.64 -7.65
CA TYR A 530 56.32 47.04 -7.71
C TYR A 530 55.27 48.15 -7.58
N LYS A 531 54.30 48.19 -8.50
CA LYS A 531 53.29 49.24 -8.58
C LYS A 531 51.88 48.66 -8.55
N SER A 532 50.95 49.41 -7.98
CA SER A 532 49.53 49.08 -7.95
C SER A 532 48.71 50.34 -8.23
N LEU A 533 47.61 50.20 -8.97
CA LEU A 533 46.59 51.24 -9.10
C LEU A 533 45.19 50.65 -9.09
N ILE A 534 44.24 51.39 -8.55
CA ILE A 534 42.83 50.97 -8.49
C ILE A 534 42.13 51.35 -9.79
N TRP A 535 41.42 50.38 -10.38
CA TRP A 535 40.47 50.58 -11.45
C TRP A 535 39.05 50.47 -10.90
N ASP A 536 38.24 51.49 -11.14
CA ASP A 536 36.82 51.54 -10.81
C ASP A 536 36.01 51.63 -12.10
N ALA A 537 35.24 50.58 -12.38
CA ALA A 537 34.40 50.38 -13.54
C ALA A 537 32.96 50.90 -13.35
N THR A 538 32.63 51.55 -12.23
CA THR A 538 31.29 52.13 -11.97
C THR A 538 31.03 53.47 -12.66
N ASN A 539 32.07 54.12 -13.22
CA ASN A 539 32.00 55.47 -13.79
C ASN A 539 32.32 55.56 -15.29
#